data_AF-K1UJ73-F1
#
_entry.id   AF-K1UJ73-F1
#
_cell.length_a   1.000
_cell.length_b   1.000
_cell.length_c   1.000
_cell.angle_alpha   90.00
_cell.angle_beta   90.00
_cell.angle_gamma   90.00
#
_symmetry.space_group_name_H-M   'P 1'
#
loop_
_entity.id
_entity.type
_entity.pdbx_description
1 polymer ?
#
loop_
_entity_poly.entity_id
_entity_poly.type
_entity_poly.pdbx_seq_one_letter_code
_entity_poly.pdbx_strand_id
1 'polypeptide(L)'
;MTGKVLPVTLDQIKICAELEDGTVVECKDKIPEMVSQKISKINRIFISPTNTRVAPGVIEAIEDADAIVLGPGSLYTNVIPNLLVPGVSKAIRESSAFKVYVSNIMTEYGQTDSYTLYDHIKAIIDHAGKGIID
;
A
#
# COMPACT_ATOMS: atom_id res chain seq x y z
N MET A 1 -22.14 12.90 -6.73
CA MET A 1 -20.95 12.10 -7.11
C MET A 1 -21.43 10.91 -7.92
N THR A 2 -20.85 10.66 -9.10
CA THR A 2 -21.13 9.47 -9.91
C THR A 2 -19.99 8.47 -9.69
N GLY A 3 -20.30 7.27 -9.20
CA GLY A 3 -19.30 6.23 -8.88
C GLY A 3 -19.62 5.51 -7.57
N LYS A 4 -18.88 4.43 -7.29
CA LYS A 4 -18.94 3.71 -6.01
C LYS A 4 -17.67 4.00 -5.23
N VAL A 5 -17.81 4.31 -3.95
CA VAL A 5 -16.70 4.44 -3.01
C VAL A 5 -16.79 3.29 -2.04
N LEU A 6 -15.80 2.40 -2.07
CA LEU A 6 -15.72 1.23 -1.21
C LEU A 6 -14.51 1.38 -0.29
N PRO A 7 -14.67 1.27 1.04
CA PRO A 7 -13.52 1.08 1.91
C PRO A 7 -12.91 -0.30 1.62
N VAL A 8 -11.59 -0.44 1.68
CA VAL A 8 -10.93 -1.73 1.45
C VAL A 8 -11.33 -2.78 2.50
N THR A 9 -11.63 -2.33 3.72
CA THR A 9 -12.10 -3.14 4.83
C THR A 9 -13.08 -2.35 5.69
N LEU A 10 -14.02 -3.04 6.33
CA LEU A 10 -14.89 -2.47 7.37
C LEU A 10 -14.33 -2.67 8.78
N ASP A 11 -13.31 -3.50 8.93
CA ASP A 11 -12.67 -3.75 10.20
C ASP A 11 -11.69 -2.60 10.52
N GLN A 12 -11.54 -2.28 11.80
CA GLN A 12 -10.59 -1.24 12.22
C GLN A 12 -9.15 -1.77 12.11
N ILE A 13 -8.33 -1.11 11.30
CA ILE A 13 -6.91 -1.45 11.12
C ILE A 13 -5.98 -0.32 11.56
N LYS A 14 -4.80 -0.71 12.02
CA LYS A 14 -3.63 0.14 12.19
C LYS A 14 -2.62 -0.19 11.10
N ILE A 15 -1.99 0.86 10.57
CA ILE A 15 -0.87 0.73 9.65
C ILE A 15 0.40 0.84 10.50
N CYS A 16 1.22 -0.19 10.44
CA CYS A 16 2.44 -0.31 11.20
C CYS A 16 3.65 -0.35 10.26
N ALA A 17 4.76 0.25 10.69
CA ALA A 17 6.04 0.17 10.01
C ALA A 17 7.07 -0.54 10.87
N GLU A 18 7.84 -1.43 10.27
CA GLU A 18 9.09 -1.93 10.83
C GLU A 18 10.26 -1.21 10.15
N LEU A 19 11.13 -0.61 10.95
CA LEU A 19 12.35 0.05 10.47
C LEU A 19 13.49 -0.96 10.33
N GLU A 20 14.54 -0.59 9.59
CA GLU A 20 15.74 -1.44 9.43
C GLU A 20 16.47 -1.73 10.76
N ASP A 21 16.31 -0.86 11.76
CA ASP A 21 16.86 -1.08 13.11
C ASP A 21 16.01 -2.04 13.97
N GLY A 22 14.91 -2.59 13.42
CA GLY A 22 13.97 -3.46 14.10
C GLY A 22 12.91 -2.73 14.93
N THR A 23 12.92 -1.40 14.98
CA THR A 23 11.88 -0.62 15.66
C THR A 23 10.54 -0.77 14.95
N VAL A 24 9.49 -1.04 15.72
CA VAL A 24 8.11 -1.12 15.22
C VAL A 24 7.34 0.13 15.63
N VAL A 25 6.72 0.78 14.63
CA VAL A 25 5.88 1.97 14.79
C VAL A 25 4.45 1.61 14.45
N GLU A 26 3.55 1.57 15.43
CA GLU A 26 2.15 1.14 15.26
C GLU A 26 1.17 2.27 14.88
N CYS A 27 1.69 3.43 14.49
CA CYS A 27 0.88 4.60 14.18
C CYS A 27 1.38 5.26 12.90
N LYS A 28 0.54 5.24 11.86
CA LYS A 28 0.87 5.76 10.54
C LYS A 28 1.43 7.19 10.57
N ASP A 29 0.85 8.04 11.41
CA ASP A 29 1.18 9.47 11.48
C ASP A 29 2.55 9.70 12.13
N LYS A 30 3.02 8.74 12.93
CA LYS A 30 4.34 8.78 13.60
C LYS A 30 5.46 8.16 12.77
N ILE A 31 5.15 7.48 11.66
CA ILE A 31 6.17 6.82 10.83
C ILE A 31 7.23 7.82 10.35
N PRO A 32 6.89 8.99 9.75
CA PRO A 32 7.90 9.92 9.27
C PRO A 32 8.79 10.49 10.38
N GLU A 33 8.17 10.79 11.54
CA GLU A 33 8.89 11.30 12.71
C GLU A 33 9.88 10.27 13.25
N MET A 34 9.45 9.02 13.40
CA MET A 34 10.29 7.94 13.91
C MET A 34 11.46 7.60 12.98
N VAL A 35 11.20 7.58 11.66
CA VAL A 35 12.25 7.41 10.64
C VAL A 35 13.32 8.49 10.77
N SER A 36 12.89 9.75 10.94
CA SER A 36 13.79 10.88 11.13
C SER A 36 14.55 10.81 12.47
N GLN A 37 13.89 10.46 13.57
CA GLN A 37 14.51 10.39 14.90
C GLN A 37 15.54 9.26 14.99
N LYS A 38 15.25 8.11 14.38
CA LYS A 38 16.13 6.94 14.38
C LYS A 38 17.18 6.96 13.27
N ILE A 39 17.07 7.88 12.31
CA ILE A 39 17.90 7.92 11.11
C ILE A 39 17.93 6.53 10.45
N SER A 40 16.75 5.91 10.32
CA SER A 40 16.58 4.54 9.84
C SER A 40 15.45 4.45 8.83
N LYS A 41 15.61 3.64 7.79
CA LYS A 41 14.61 3.52 6.71
C LYS A 41 13.51 2.53 7.09
N ILE A 42 12.38 2.63 6.38
CA ILE A 42 11.29 1.65 6.48
C ILE A 42 11.75 0.36 5.81
N ASN A 43 11.79 -0.73 6.57
CA ASN A 43 12.06 -2.08 6.07
C ASN A 43 10.79 -2.68 5.45
N ARG A 44 9.67 -2.62 6.17
CA ARG A 44 8.36 -3.09 5.66
C ARG A 44 7.18 -2.40 6.34
N ILE A 45 6.04 -2.40 5.65
CA ILE A 45 4.73 -2.04 6.19
C ILE A 45 3.89 -3.30 6.39
N PHE A 46 3.11 -3.31 7.47
CA PHE A 46 2.11 -4.33 7.73
C PHE A 46 0.87 -3.71 8.38
N ILE A 47 -0.25 -4.43 8.32
CA ILE A 47 -1.50 -4.04 8.96
C ILE A 47 -1.72 -4.85 10.24
N SER A 48 -2.31 -4.23 11.26
CA SER A 48 -2.69 -4.87 12.51
C SER A 48 -4.15 -4.52 12.86
N PRO A 49 -5.02 -5.52 13.13
CA PRO A 49 -4.74 -6.95 13.17
C PRO A 49 -4.62 -7.57 11.77
N THR A 50 -3.88 -8.68 11.64
CA THR A 50 -3.61 -9.33 10.33
C THR A 50 -4.78 -10.13 9.77
N ASN A 51 -5.77 -10.46 10.60
CA ASN A 51 -6.97 -11.22 10.22
C ASN A 51 -8.11 -10.33 9.70
N THR A 52 -7.77 -9.18 9.10
CA THR A 52 -8.75 -8.24 8.56
C THR A 52 -9.52 -8.85 7.40
N ARG A 53 -10.80 -8.50 7.25
CA ARG A 53 -11.61 -8.93 6.12
C ARG A 53 -11.73 -7.82 5.09
N VAL A 54 -11.60 -8.18 3.82
CA VAL A 54 -11.93 -7.28 2.72
C VAL A 54 -13.42 -6.91 2.77
N ALA A 55 -13.76 -5.66 2.46
CA ALA A 55 -15.15 -5.22 2.44
C ALA A 55 -15.93 -5.87 1.27
N PRO A 56 -17.24 -6.10 1.41
CA PRO A 56 -18.06 -6.64 0.34
C PRO A 56 -18.03 -5.76 -0.93
N GLY A 57 -17.93 -6.38 -2.10
CA GLY A 57 -17.93 -5.70 -3.39
C GLY A 57 -16.56 -5.21 -3.87
N VAL A 58 -15.51 -5.27 -3.03
CA VAL A 58 -14.16 -4.83 -3.42
C VAL A 58 -13.50 -5.81 -4.36
N ILE A 59 -13.59 -7.11 -4.08
CA ILE A 59 -12.98 -8.15 -4.91
C ILE A 59 -13.70 -8.21 -6.26
N GLU A 60 -15.02 -8.18 -6.24
CA GLU A 60 -15.86 -8.17 -7.45
C GLU A 60 -15.55 -6.95 -8.31
N ALA A 61 -15.37 -5.76 -7.71
CA ALA A 61 -14.98 -4.56 -8.45
C ALA A 61 -13.58 -4.65 -9.07
N ILE A 62 -12.66 -5.41 -8.47
CA ILE A 62 -11.31 -5.65 -9.02
C ILE A 62 -11.36 -6.67 -10.18
N GLU A 63 -12.19 -7.69 -10.05
CA GLU A 63 -12.39 -8.73 -11.07
C GLU A 63 -13.10 -8.17 -12.31
N ASP A 64 -14.10 -7.31 -12.12
CA ASP A 64 -14.88 -6.68 -13.20
C ASP A 64 -14.17 -5.48 -13.86
N ALA A 65 -13.00 -5.06 -13.36
CA ALA A 65 -12.32 -3.88 -13.87
C ALA A 65 -11.68 -4.12 -15.25
N ASP A 66 -11.83 -3.16 -16.15
CA ASP A 66 -11.03 -3.12 -17.39
C ASP A 66 -9.60 -2.58 -17.13
N ALA A 67 -9.46 -1.72 -16.12
CA ALA A 67 -8.19 -1.14 -15.71
C ALA A 67 -8.16 -0.89 -14.19
N ILE A 68 -6.99 -1.10 -13.58
CA ILE A 68 -6.73 -0.88 -12.16
C ILE A 68 -5.64 0.19 -12.04
N VAL A 69 -5.95 1.28 -11.35
CA VAL A 69 -5.01 2.39 -11.13
C VAL A 69 -4.59 2.41 -9.67
N LEU A 70 -3.29 2.24 -9.42
CA LEU A 70 -2.67 2.32 -8.11
C LEU A 70 -2.08 3.72 -7.91
N GLY A 71 -2.56 4.44 -6.91
CA GLY A 71 -2.13 5.81 -6.62
C GLY A 71 -2.88 6.88 -7.42
N PRO A 72 -2.41 8.15 -7.41
CA PRO A 72 -1.28 8.64 -6.63
C PRO A 72 -1.57 8.63 -5.12
N GLY A 73 -0.52 8.70 -4.31
CA GLY A 73 -0.64 8.76 -2.86
C GLY A 73 0.61 8.27 -2.16
N SER A 74 0.72 8.59 -0.88
CA SER A 74 1.82 8.15 -0.02
C SER A 74 2.00 6.63 -0.10
N LEU A 75 3.21 6.22 -0.51
CA LEU A 75 3.51 4.84 -0.88
C LEU A 75 3.23 3.88 0.27
N TYR A 76 3.78 4.18 1.44
CA TYR A 76 3.76 3.31 2.61
C TYR A 76 2.52 3.49 3.50
N THR A 77 1.87 4.65 3.46
CA THR A 77 0.71 4.94 4.34
C THR A 77 -0.64 4.90 3.62
N ASN A 78 -0.67 4.94 2.28
CA ASN A 78 -1.92 4.93 1.51
C ASN A 78 -1.97 3.82 0.46
N VAL A 79 -0.94 3.66 -0.39
CA VAL A 79 -0.99 2.68 -1.50
C VAL A 79 -0.82 1.25 -0.98
N ILE A 80 0.33 0.97 -0.35
CA ILE A 80 0.68 -0.38 0.13
C ILE A 80 -0.35 -0.92 1.15
N PRO A 81 -0.85 -0.15 2.13
CA PRO A 81 -1.82 -0.67 3.11
C PRO A 81 -3.10 -1.25 2.50
N ASN A 82 -3.60 -0.69 1.39
CA ASN A 82 -4.76 -1.24 0.70
C ASN A 82 -4.45 -2.60 0.07
N LEU A 83 -3.23 -2.78 -0.44
CA LEU A 83 -2.77 -4.03 -1.06
C LEU A 83 -2.56 -5.14 -0.03
N LEU A 84 -2.20 -4.78 1.21
CA LEU A 84 -1.95 -5.71 2.31
C LEU A 84 -3.22 -6.35 2.89
N VAL A 85 -4.41 -5.82 2.58
CA VAL A 85 -5.67 -6.43 3.03
C VAL A 85 -5.83 -7.82 2.37
N PRO A 86 -6.14 -8.86 3.16
CA PRO A 86 -6.22 -10.23 2.64
C PRO A 86 -7.14 -10.35 1.42
N GLY A 87 -6.61 -10.94 0.35
CA GLY A 87 -7.31 -11.17 -0.91
C GLY A 87 -7.13 -10.07 -1.96
N VAL A 88 -6.87 -8.82 -1.56
CA VAL A 88 -6.79 -7.68 -2.51
C VAL A 88 -5.65 -7.83 -3.51
N SER A 89 -4.41 -7.98 -3.02
CA SER A 89 -3.25 -8.20 -3.90
C SER A 89 -3.42 -9.43 -4.79
N LYS A 90 -4.08 -10.48 -4.28
CA LYS A 90 -4.33 -11.70 -5.06
C LYS A 90 -5.29 -11.41 -6.22
N ALA A 91 -6.43 -10.79 -5.93
CA ALA A 91 -7.44 -10.43 -6.94
C ALA A 91 -6.88 -9.52 -8.03
N ILE A 92 -6.07 -8.51 -7.65
CA ILE A 92 -5.45 -7.61 -8.64
C ILE A 92 -4.52 -8.40 -9.57
N ARG A 93 -3.68 -9.30 -9.03
CA ARG A 93 -2.76 -10.11 -9.84
C ARG A 93 -3.47 -11.09 -10.78
N GLU A 94 -4.60 -11.65 -10.34
CA GLU A 94 -5.39 -12.61 -11.11
C GLU A 94 -6.32 -11.91 -12.13
N SER A 95 -6.58 -10.61 -11.96
CA SER A 95 -7.39 -9.81 -12.87
C SER A 95 -6.72 -9.61 -14.23
N SER A 96 -7.52 -9.71 -15.29
CA SER A 96 -7.13 -9.38 -16.66
C SER A 96 -7.11 -7.89 -16.96
N ALA A 97 -7.49 -7.05 -15.98
CA ALA A 97 -7.42 -5.60 -16.10
C ALA A 97 -6.00 -5.12 -16.40
N PHE A 98 -5.90 -3.99 -17.10
CA PHE A 98 -4.63 -3.28 -17.29
C PHE A 98 -4.23 -2.55 -15.99
N LYS A 99 -3.04 -2.83 -15.44
CA LYS A 99 -2.62 -2.41 -14.10
C LYS A 99 -1.59 -1.29 -14.18
N VAL A 100 -1.97 -0.08 -13.77
CA VAL A 100 -1.13 1.11 -13.87
C VAL A 100 -0.77 1.63 -12.49
N TYR A 101 0.52 1.90 -12.25
CA TYR A 101 0.96 2.67 -11.09
C TYR A 101 1.21 4.13 -11.45
N VAL A 102 0.56 5.03 -10.71
CA VAL A 102 0.77 6.48 -10.82
C VAL A 102 1.66 6.92 -9.65
N SER A 103 2.93 7.17 -9.94
CA SER A 103 3.90 7.63 -8.95
C SER A 103 3.63 9.07 -8.50
N ASN A 104 4.02 9.36 -7.26
CA ASN A 104 4.07 10.73 -6.76
C ASN A 104 5.13 11.54 -7.53
N ILE A 105 4.85 12.84 -7.72
CA ILE A 105 5.78 13.79 -8.38
C ILE A 105 6.94 14.14 -7.45
N MET A 106 6.69 14.19 -6.15
CA MET A 106 7.67 14.53 -5.12
C MET A 106 7.90 13.34 -4.18
N THR A 107 9.12 13.26 -3.65
CA THR A 107 9.46 12.36 -2.55
C THR A 107 8.81 12.84 -1.25
N GLU A 108 8.46 11.91 -0.37
CA GLU A 108 7.90 12.19 0.95
C GLU A 108 8.97 12.01 2.02
N TYR A 109 9.15 13.04 2.83
CA TYR A 109 10.09 13.04 3.95
C TYR A 109 9.81 11.87 4.90
N GLY A 110 10.84 11.10 5.22
CA GLY A 110 10.78 9.97 6.12
C GLY A 110 10.05 8.75 5.56
N GLN A 111 9.71 8.73 4.26
CA GLN A 111 9.05 7.59 3.61
C GLN A 111 9.74 7.20 2.30
N THR A 112 9.96 8.15 1.39
CA THR A 112 10.52 7.89 0.06
C THR A 112 11.72 8.78 -0.24
N ASP A 113 12.50 9.13 0.78
CA ASP A 113 13.71 9.95 0.61
C ASP A 113 14.67 9.32 -0.39
N SER A 114 15.00 10.08 -1.45
CA SER A 114 15.85 9.63 -2.56
C SER A 114 15.33 8.44 -3.36
N TYR A 115 14.04 8.11 -3.27
CA TYR A 115 13.48 7.02 -4.05
C TYR A 115 13.41 7.39 -5.53
N THR A 116 13.86 6.46 -6.37
CA THR A 116 13.57 6.47 -7.80
C THR A 116 12.20 5.85 -8.06
N LEU A 117 11.66 6.03 -9.27
CA LEU A 117 10.44 5.31 -9.69
C LEU A 117 10.59 3.78 -9.57
N TYR A 118 11.79 3.27 -9.83
CA TYR A 118 12.10 1.85 -9.66
C TYR A 118 11.95 1.41 -8.20
N ASP A 119 12.41 2.22 -7.24
CA ASP A 119 12.29 1.90 -5.81
C ASP A 119 10.83 1.89 -5.35
N HIS A 120 9.99 2.78 -5.90
CA HIS A 120 8.54 2.75 -5.65
C HIS A 120 7.93 1.44 -6.13
N ILE A 121 8.18 1.07 -7.39
CA ILE A 121 7.64 -0.16 -7.99
C ILE A 121 8.15 -1.38 -7.22
N LYS A 122 9.44 -1.40 -6.89
CA LYS A 122 10.05 -2.48 -6.11
C LYS A 122 9.38 -2.63 -4.75
N ALA A 123 9.18 -1.53 -4.01
CA ALA A 123 8.48 -1.57 -2.72
C ALA A 123 7.05 -2.12 -2.86
N ILE A 124 6.31 -1.74 -3.90
CA ILE A 124 4.96 -2.29 -4.15
C ILE A 124 5.04 -3.80 -4.40
N ILE A 125 5.96 -4.25 -5.27
CA ILE A 125 6.14 -5.66 -5.61
C ILE A 125 6.60 -6.48 -4.39
N ASP A 126 7.48 -5.94 -3.55
CA ASP A 126 7.97 -6.62 -2.35
C ASP A 126 6.83 -6.86 -1.33
N HIS A 127 5.81 -6.00 -1.31
CA HIS A 127 4.65 -6.14 -0.40
C HIS A 127 3.47 -6.90 -1.03
N ALA A 128 3.20 -6.68 -2.31
CA ALA A 128 1.99 -7.17 -3.00
C ALA A 128 2.29 -8.34 -3.97
N GLY A 129 3.55 -8.65 -4.24
CA GLY A 129 4.00 -9.66 -5.21
C GLY A 129 4.07 -9.15 -6.66
N LYS A 130 4.63 -9.99 -7.53
CA LYS A 130 4.75 -9.71 -8.99
C LYS A 130 3.38 -9.76 -9.67
N GLY A 131 3.19 -9.00 -10.75
CA GLY A 131 1.94 -8.96 -11.53
C GLY A 131 0.90 -7.97 -11.00
N ILE A 132 1.30 -7.08 -10.09
CA ILE A 132 0.44 -6.02 -9.54
C ILE A 132 0.47 -4.73 -10.38
N ILE A 133 1.48 -4.59 -11.25
CA ILE A 133 1.72 -3.45 -12.16
C ILE A 133 2.16 -4.06 -13.49
N ASP A 134 1.64 -3.52 -14.60
CA ASP A 134 1.99 -3.87 -15.98
C ASP A 134 2.99 -2.87 -16.59
#